data_AF-T0YLG2-F1
#
_entry.id   AF-T0YLG2-F1
#
_cell.length_a   1.000
_cell.length_b   1.000
_cell.length_c   1.000
_cell.angle_alpha   90.00
_cell.angle_beta   90.00
_cell.angle_gamma   90.00
#
_symmetry.space_group_name_H-M   'P 1'
#
loop_
_entity.id
_entity.type
_entity.pdbx_description
1 polymer ?
#
loop_
_entity_poly.entity_id
_entity_poly.type
_entity_poly.pdbx_seq_one_letter_code
_entity_poly.pdbx_strand_id
1 'polypeptide(L)'
;AWMTWKVAVVNIPLGGGKGGIICNPKELSNGELERLSRGYIRALYDVLGPEIDIPAPDVYTTPQIMAWMLDEFETIRRHPAPGFITGKPLTLWGSEGRGDATAKGGMYVLKVGAEKKKVDLSKATVAIQGFGNAGQFAMKLVNEHFSSKVVAISDTKGGIYAENGLDFEEVLKHKESKGTVQGLAGTKNISNEELLELGVDVLIPSAIENQITGANASKIKAKIVLELANGPTTPDADEILYKNNVLVLPDFLSNAGGVTVSYFEWVQNQQGYYWSSDEVYQKLDKIMTDAAKAVLETADKYKTDPRMGAYIISVRRVTDAMKVRG
;
A
#
# COMPACT_ATOMS: atom_id res chain seq x y z
N ALA A 1 12.24 -10.67 4.83
CA ALA A 1 11.16 -11.45 5.48
C ALA A 1 9.77 -10.96 5.08
N TRP A 2 9.38 -9.72 5.40
CA TRP A 2 8.02 -9.20 5.10
C TRP A 2 7.58 -9.30 3.65
N MET A 3 8.48 -9.03 2.70
CA MET A 3 8.14 -9.15 1.28
C MET A 3 7.71 -10.56 0.87
N THR A 4 8.29 -11.61 1.47
CA THR A 4 7.89 -13.00 1.24
C THR A 4 6.42 -13.21 1.57
N TRP A 5 5.95 -12.70 2.70
CA TRP A 5 4.55 -12.84 3.12
C TRP A 5 3.62 -11.95 2.31
N LYS A 6 4.07 -10.75 1.94
CA LYS A 6 3.32 -9.79 1.15
C LYS A 6 3.03 -10.30 -0.27
N VAL A 7 3.99 -10.91 -0.94
CA VAL A 7 3.75 -11.51 -2.27
C VAL A 7 2.94 -12.80 -2.15
N ALA A 8 3.19 -13.59 -1.10
CA ALA A 8 2.48 -14.84 -0.88
C ALA A 8 0.99 -14.61 -0.57
N VAL A 9 0.60 -13.54 0.14
CA VAL A 9 -0.81 -13.28 0.50
C VAL A 9 -1.66 -12.98 -0.72
N VAL A 10 -1.09 -12.30 -1.73
CA VAL A 10 -1.75 -12.02 -3.01
C VAL A 10 -1.47 -13.06 -4.09
N ASN A 11 -0.78 -14.15 -3.75
CA ASN A 11 -0.55 -15.31 -4.62
C ASN A 11 0.12 -14.96 -5.96
N ILE A 12 1.05 -14.00 -5.97
CA ILE A 12 1.87 -13.69 -7.14
C ILE A 12 3.17 -14.51 -7.11
N PRO A 13 3.72 -14.91 -8.27
CA PRO A 13 4.81 -15.89 -8.37
C PRO A 13 6.19 -15.26 -8.12
N LEU A 14 6.37 -14.64 -6.95
CA LEU A 14 7.62 -13.99 -6.54
C LEU A 14 8.09 -14.50 -5.18
N GLY A 15 9.40 -14.36 -4.95
CA GLY A 15 10.02 -14.50 -3.62
C GLY A 15 9.97 -13.18 -2.83
N GLY A 16 10.80 -13.08 -1.79
CA GLY A 16 10.93 -11.85 -1.01
C GLY A 16 12.38 -11.37 -0.91
N GLY A 17 12.67 -10.21 -1.49
CA GLY A 17 13.96 -9.51 -1.41
C GLY A 17 13.81 -8.09 -0.86
N LYS A 18 14.92 -7.53 -0.36
CA LYS A 18 15.07 -6.11 -0.01
C LYS A 18 16.53 -5.71 -0.10
N GLY A 19 16.77 -4.45 -0.43
CA GLY A 19 18.08 -3.82 -0.42
C GLY A 19 18.00 -2.39 0.11
N GLY A 20 19.15 -1.81 0.44
CA GLY A 20 19.23 -0.45 0.96
C GLY A 20 20.66 0.06 1.00
N ILE A 21 20.81 1.38 1.03
CA ILE A 21 22.08 2.08 1.15
C ILE A 21 21.96 3.04 2.33
N ILE A 22 22.94 3.01 3.24
CA ILE A 22 23.01 3.95 4.36
C ILE A 22 23.58 5.27 3.82
N CYS A 23 22.70 6.22 3.50
CA CYS A 23 23.06 7.57 3.08
C CYS A 23 21.95 8.57 3.39
N ASN A 24 22.28 9.87 3.46
CA ASN A 24 21.28 10.94 3.42
C ASN A 24 21.14 11.46 1.98
N PRO A 25 20.11 11.06 1.22
CA PRO A 25 19.97 11.47 -0.18
C PRO A 25 19.72 12.97 -0.35
N LYS A 26 19.33 13.68 0.72
CA LYS A 26 19.12 15.14 0.69
C LYS A 26 20.42 15.94 0.70
N GLU A 27 21.53 15.31 1.06
CA GLU A 27 22.86 15.91 1.05
C GLU A 27 23.64 15.58 -0.24
N LEU A 28 23.05 14.78 -1.13
CA LEU A 28 23.67 14.36 -2.37
C LEU A 28 23.12 15.19 -3.54
N SER A 29 24.00 15.66 -4.41
CA SER A 29 23.62 16.19 -5.71
C SER A 29 23.04 15.08 -6.60
N ASN A 30 22.29 15.46 -7.64
CA ASN A 30 21.75 14.51 -8.60
C ASN A 30 22.84 13.62 -9.24
N GLY A 31 24.01 14.19 -9.53
CA GLY A 31 25.14 13.41 -10.07
C GLY A 31 25.73 12.43 -9.06
N GLU A 32 25.74 12.75 -7.77
CA GLU A 32 26.16 11.81 -6.71
C GLU A 32 25.14 10.69 -6.54
N LEU A 33 23.85 11.00 -6.56
CA LEU A 33 22.77 10.01 -6.52
C LEU A 33 22.84 9.05 -7.71
N GLU A 34 23.10 9.55 -8.91
CA GLU A 34 23.27 8.70 -10.09
C GLU A 34 24.47 7.77 -9.93
N ARG A 35 25.66 8.31 -9.58
CA ARG A 35 26.86 7.49 -9.38
C ARG A 35 26.69 6.45 -8.28
N LEU A 36 25.98 6.80 -7.20
CA LEU A 36 25.65 5.87 -6.11
C LEU A 36 24.74 4.75 -6.60
N SER A 37 23.69 5.08 -7.35
CA SER A 37 22.73 4.12 -7.90
C SER A 37 23.39 3.14 -8.86
N ARG A 38 24.27 3.64 -9.74
CA ARG A 38 25.07 2.81 -10.65
C ARG A 38 26.09 1.95 -9.89
N GLY A 39 26.76 2.52 -8.89
CA GLY A 39 27.69 1.80 -8.02
C GLY A 39 27.03 0.60 -7.31
N TYR A 40 25.79 0.77 -6.85
CA TYR A 40 25.01 -0.31 -6.23
C TYR A 40 24.75 -1.47 -7.19
N ILE A 41 24.37 -1.19 -8.44
CA ILE A 41 24.17 -2.22 -9.47
C ILE A 41 25.46 -2.95 -9.80
N ARG A 42 26.58 -2.23 -9.97
CA ARG A 42 27.89 -2.87 -10.18
C ARG A 42 28.28 -3.82 -9.05
N ALA A 43 27.97 -3.46 -7.81
CA ALA A 43 28.33 -4.26 -6.64
C ALA A 43 27.47 -5.54 -6.50
N LEU A 44 26.24 -5.52 -6.99
CA LEU A 44 25.27 -6.63 -6.81
C LEU A 44 24.92 -7.36 -8.10
N TYR A 45 25.53 -7.00 -9.22
CA TYR A 45 25.18 -7.49 -10.55
C TYR A 45 24.95 -9.02 -10.61
N ASP A 46 25.82 -9.80 -9.98
CA ASP A 46 25.78 -11.28 -10.04
C ASP A 46 24.57 -11.91 -9.34
N VAL A 47 23.88 -11.17 -8.46
CA VAL A 47 22.68 -11.65 -7.75
C VAL A 47 21.40 -10.98 -8.24
N LEU A 48 21.50 -10.16 -9.28
CA LEU A 48 20.41 -9.38 -9.83
C LEU A 48 19.99 -9.91 -11.20
N GLY A 49 18.70 -9.83 -11.50
CA GLY A 49 18.22 -10.15 -12.84
C GLY A 49 16.72 -10.41 -12.90
N PRO A 50 16.14 -10.34 -14.10
CA PRO A 50 14.70 -10.51 -14.31
C PRO A 50 14.14 -11.87 -13.83
N GLU A 51 15.00 -12.87 -13.66
CA GLU A 51 14.65 -14.24 -13.23
C GLU A 51 15.22 -14.58 -11.84
N ILE A 52 15.94 -13.65 -11.21
CA ILE A 52 16.71 -13.89 -9.97
C ILE A 52 16.20 -12.97 -8.84
N ASP A 53 16.48 -11.68 -8.95
CA ASP A 53 16.03 -10.64 -8.01
C ASP A 53 15.73 -9.36 -8.78
N ILE A 54 14.54 -8.82 -8.53
CA ILE A 54 13.92 -7.73 -9.29
C ILE A 54 13.73 -6.54 -8.34
N PRO A 55 14.65 -5.56 -8.32
CA PRO A 55 14.52 -4.41 -7.43
C PRO A 55 13.30 -3.55 -7.79
N ALA A 56 12.92 -2.71 -6.85
CA ALA A 56 11.84 -1.74 -7.00
C ALA A 56 12.11 -0.51 -6.11
N PRO A 57 11.43 0.62 -6.36
CA PRO A 57 11.50 1.77 -5.48
C PRO A 57 11.03 1.47 -4.07
N ASP A 58 11.71 2.10 -3.12
CA ASP A 58 11.31 2.26 -1.73
C ASP A 58 11.63 3.69 -1.25
N VAL A 59 11.64 3.91 0.08
CA VAL A 59 11.85 5.21 0.72
C VAL A 59 13.06 5.94 0.12
N TYR A 60 12.83 7.18 -0.34
CA TYR A 60 13.81 8.07 -1.00
C TYR A 60 14.38 7.59 -2.35
N THR A 61 13.78 6.59 -2.98
CA THR A 61 14.11 6.24 -4.37
C THR A 61 12.94 6.59 -5.30
N THR A 62 13.24 6.88 -6.55
CA THR A 62 12.29 7.43 -7.53
C THR A 62 12.33 6.63 -8.83
N PRO A 63 11.35 6.83 -9.74
CA PRO A 63 11.43 6.25 -11.08
C PRO A 63 12.73 6.62 -11.83
N GLN A 64 13.27 7.83 -11.61
CA GLN A 64 14.55 8.23 -12.19
C GLN A 64 15.72 7.36 -11.69
N ILE A 65 15.76 7.03 -10.41
CA ILE A 65 16.78 6.14 -9.84
C ILE A 65 16.66 4.74 -10.44
N MET A 66 15.44 4.24 -10.64
CA MET A 66 15.24 2.95 -11.31
C MET A 66 15.73 2.96 -12.76
N ALA A 67 15.56 4.09 -13.47
CA ALA A 67 16.08 4.24 -14.83
C ALA A 67 17.61 4.17 -14.87
N TRP A 68 18.31 4.87 -13.95
CA TRP A 68 19.77 4.76 -13.84
C TRP A 68 20.25 3.36 -13.50
N MET A 69 19.54 2.67 -12.61
CA MET A 69 19.86 1.29 -12.24
C MET A 69 19.65 0.31 -13.40
N LEU A 70 18.56 0.46 -14.17
CA LEU A 70 18.32 -0.34 -15.37
C LEU A 70 19.45 -0.15 -16.39
N ASP A 71 19.78 1.10 -16.70
CA ASP A 71 20.80 1.46 -17.68
C ASP A 71 22.18 0.87 -17.33
N GLU A 72 22.58 0.96 -16.05
CA GLU A 72 23.83 0.34 -15.60
C GLU A 72 23.80 -1.19 -15.73
N PHE A 73 22.68 -1.82 -15.36
CA PHE A 73 22.54 -3.27 -15.44
C PHE A 73 22.61 -3.76 -16.89
N GLU A 74 21.89 -3.11 -17.80
CA GLU A 74 21.92 -3.42 -19.24
C GLU A 74 23.30 -3.16 -19.86
N THR A 75 24.02 -2.14 -19.40
CA THR A 75 25.40 -1.85 -19.84
C THR A 75 26.35 -2.99 -19.48
N ILE A 76 26.30 -3.49 -18.24
CA ILE A 76 27.15 -4.60 -17.79
C ILE A 76 26.72 -5.91 -18.50
N ARG A 77 25.41 -6.13 -18.62
CA ARG A 77 24.81 -7.32 -19.26
C ARG A 77 24.96 -7.35 -20.78
N ARG A 78 25.18 -6.18 -21.40
CA ARG A 78 25.31 -5.96 -22.85
C ARG A 78 24.07 -6.32 -23.67
N HIS A 79 22.90 -6.36 -23.04
CA HIS A 79 21.65 -6.54 -23.74
C HIS A 79 20.46 -6.00 -22.94
N PRO A 80 19.34 -5.64 -23.60
CA PRO A 80 18.16 -5.14 -22.93
C PRO A 80 17.59 -6.15 -21.91
N ALA A 81 17.13 -5.61 -20.79
CA ALA A 81 16.62 -6.32 -19.64
C ALA A 81 15.55 -5.47 -18.91
N PRO A 82 14.53 -4.94 -19.59
CA PRO A 82 13.62 -3.96 -18.98
C PRO A 82 12.81 -4.53 -17.80
N GLY A 83 12.69 -5.86 -17.71
CA GLY A 83 12.10 -6.58 -16.57
C GLY A 83 13.03 -6.79 -15.38
N PHE A 84 14.30 -6.33 -15.42
CA PHE A 84 15.21 -6.42 -14.28
C PHE A 84 14.72 -5.60 -13.09
N ILE A 85 14.14 -4.43 -13.33
CA ILE A 85 13.72 -3.50 -12.27
C ILE A 85 12.31 -3.00 -12.56
N THR A 86 11.50 -2.83 -11.51
CA THR A 86 10.14 -2.30 -11.64
C THR A 86 10.07 -0.86 -11.13
N GLY A 87 8.97 -0.19 -11.39
CA GLY A 87 8.74 1.16 -10.97
C GLY A 87 9.46 2.22 -11.79
N LYS A 88 9.71 1.90 -13.04
CA LYS A 88 10.33 2.78 -14.03
C LYS A 88 9.38 3.90 -14.46
N PRO A 89 9.89 4.98 -15.09
CA PRO A 89 9.04 5.95 -15.78
C PRO A 89 8.25 5.28 -16.91
N LEU A 90 7.06 5.79 -17.25
CA LEU A 90 6.27 5.27 -18.37
C LEU A 90 7.03 5.36 -19.71
N THR A 91 7.84 6.40 -19.89
CA THR A 91 8.72 6.58 -21.05
C THR A 91 9.83 5.53 -21.15
N LEU A 92 10.07 4.78 -20.07
CA LEU A 92 11.02 3.67 -19.98
C LEU A 92 10.31 2.42 -19.50
N TRP A 93 9.15 2.13 -20.11
CA TRP A 93 8.44 0.86 -19.94
C TRP A 93 7.98 0.55 -18.50
N GLY A 94 7.69 1.60 -17.73
CA GLY A 94 6.90 1.49 -16.50
C GLY A 94 5.45 1.10 -16.78
N SER A 95 4.76 0.56 -15.78
CA SER A 95 3.33 0.22 -15.91
C SER A 95 2.43 1.42 -15.64
N GLU A 96 1.38 1.59 -16.44
CA GLU A 96 0.23 2.40 -16.07
C GLU A 96 -0.42 1.90 -14.77
N GLY A 97 -1.17 2.76 -14.08
CA GLY A 97 -1.90 2.41 -12.86
C GLY A 97 -1.02 2.21 -11.61
N ARG A 98 0.27 2.53 -11.66
CA ARG A 98 1.18 2.36 -10.51
C ARG A 98 0.97 3.38 -9.39
N GLY A 99 0.66 4.64 -9.74
CA GLY A 99 0.64 5.76 -8.78
C GLY A 99 -0.39 5.58 -7.66
N ASP A 100 -1.58 5.10 -8.00
CA ASP A 100 -2.72 4.87 -7.12
C ASP A 100 -2.88 3.40 -6.69
N ALA A 101 -2.06 2.48 -7.22
CA ALA A 101 -2.16 1.03 -7.05
C ALA A 101 -2.35 0.59 -5.59
N THR A 102 -1.59 1.18 -4.66
CA THR A 102 -1.67 0.84 -3.23
C THR A 102 -3.05 1.16 -2.65
N ALA A 103 -3.56 2.36 -2.87
CA ALA A 103 -4.86 2.77 -2.37
C ALA A 103 -5.99 2.04 -3.10
N LYS A 104 -5.88 1.88 -4.43
CA LYS A 104 -6.86 1.17 -5.25
C LYS A 104 -6.97 -0.30 -4.88
N GLY A 105 -5.84 -0.97 -4.64
CA GLY A 105 -5.80 -2.31 -4.05
C GLY A 105 -6.53 -2.38 -2.72
N GLY A 106 -6.27 -1.42 -1.84
CA GLY A 106 -6.98 -1.29 -0.57
C GLY A 106 -8.49 -1.09 -0.71
N MET A 107 -8.96 -0.38 -1.74
CA MET A 107 -10.39 -0.22 -1.99
C MET A 107 -11.06 -1.56 -2.34
N TYR A 108 -10.40 -2.40 -3.16
CA TYR A 108 -10.92 -3.74 -3.46
C TYR A 108 -11.00 -4.61 -2.21
N VAL A 109 -9.98 -4.54 -1.33
CA VAL A 109 -9.99 -5.24 -0.04
C VAL A 109 -11.09 -4.70 0.88
N LEU A 110 -11.29 -3.37 0.91
CA LEU A 110 -12.35 -2.72 1.69
C LEU A 110 -13.74 -3.17 1.23
N LYS A 111 -13.98 -3.28 -0.07
CA LYS A 111 -15.24 -3.78 -0.62
C LYS A 111 -15.59 -5.16 -0.06
N VAL A 112 -14.64 -6.09 -0.09
CA VAL A 112 -14.83 -7.44 0.48
C VAL A 112 -15.05 -7.39 2.00
N GLY A 113 -14.30 -6.57 2.72
CA GLY A 113 -14.47 -6.38 4.16
C GLY A 113 -15.85 -5.79 4.52
N ALA A 114 -16.34 -4.85 3.73
CA ALA A 114 -17.65 -4.22 3.89
C ALA A 114 -18.79 -5.20 3.64
N GLU A 115 -18.68 -6.05 2.61
CA GLU A 115 -19.62 -7.16 2.36
C GLU A 115 -19.70 -8.09 3.58
N LYS A 116 -18.54 -8.48 4.15
CA LYS A 116 -18.48 -9.31 5.36
C LYS A 116 -19.11 -8.65 6.58
N LYS A 117 -18.90 -7.34 6.77
CA LYS A 117 -19.48 -6.57 7.89
C LYS A 117 -20.87 -6.03 7.62
N LYS A 118 -21.44 -6.28 6.44
CA LYS A 118 -22.74 -5.73 5.99
C LYS A 118 -22.79 -4.20 6.10
N VAL A 119 -21.68 -3.54 5.77
CA VAL A 119 -21.59 -2.08 5.70
C VAL A 119 -21.91 -1.65 4.27
N ASP A 120 -22.93 -0.80 4.11
CA ASP A 120 -23.23 -0.14 2.85
C ASP A 120 -22.26 1.02 2.63
N LEU A 121 -21.23 0.80 1.80
CA LEU A 121 -20.20 1.81 1.54
C LEU A 121 -20.80 3.10 0.93
N SER A 122 -21.92 3.04 0.20
CA SER A 122 -22.55 4.25 -0.37
C SER A 122 -23.11 5.22 0.67
N LYS A 123 -23.29 4.76 1.90
CA LYS A 123 -23.76 5.56 3.03
C LYS A 123 -22.72 5.67 4.15
N ALA A 124 -21.56 5.04 3.97
CA ALA A 124 -20.53 4.95 5.00
C ALA A 124 -19.83 6.30 5.22
N THR A 125 -19.48 6.54 6.48
CA THR A 125 -18.55 7.61 6.88
C THR A 125 -17.14 7.06 7.01
N VAL A 126 -16.16 7.83 6.54
CA VAL A 126 -14.75 7.42 6.48
C VAL A 126 -13.85 8.46 7.14
N ALA A 127 -12.94 8.02 8.00
CA ALA A 127 -11.83 8.83 8.52
C ALA A 127 -10.50 8.30 7.98
N ILE A 128 -9.63 9.20 7.52
CA ILE A 128 -8.33 8.84 6.94
C ILE A 128 -7.22 9.50 7.75
N GLN A 129 -6.38 8.70 8.38
CA GLN A 129 -5.21 9.23 9.07
C GLN A 129 -4.05 9.33 8.08
N GLY A 130 -3.49 10.52 7.92
CA GLY A 130 -2.40 10.79 6.98
C GLY A 130 -2.88 11.24 5.60
N PHE A 131 -2.27 12.31 5.09
CA PHE A 131 -2.57 12.91 3.78
C PHE A 131 -1.33 12.95 2.86
N GLY A 132 -0.54 11.87 2.91
CA GLY A 132 0.48 11.57 1.92
C GLY A 132 -0.11 10.87 0.70
N ASN A 133 0.74 10.28 -0.16
CA ASN A 133 0.31 9.64 -1.40
C ASN A 133 -0.85 8.63 -1.21
N ALA A 134 -0.70 7.69 -0.25
CA ALA A 134 -1.74 6.68 0.01
C ALA A 134 -3.05 7.30 0.52
N GLY A 135 -2.98 8.26 1.46
CA GLY A 135 -4.16 8.92 2.01
C GLY A 135 -4.90 9.82 1.02
N GLN A 136 -4.17 10.54 0.16
CA GLN A 136 -4.75 11.35 -0.92
C GLN A 136 -5.51 10.48 -1.91
N PHE A 137 -4.88 9.41 -2.41
CA PHE A 137 -5.57 8.47 -3.29
C PHE A 137 -6.71 7.74 -2.60
N ALA A 138 -6.57 7.38 -1.31
CA ALA A 138 -7.67 6.78 -0.56
C ALA A 138 -8.88 7.73 -0.48
N MET A 139 -8.68 9.00 -0.16
CA MET A 139 -9.77 9.99 -0.11
C MET A 139 -10.49 10.09 -1.45
N LYS A 140 -9.73 10.23 -2.53
CA LYS A 140 -10.26 10.32 -3.89
C LYS A 140 -11.03 9.05 -4.28
N LEU A 141 -10.42 7.88 -4.12
CA LEU A 141 -11.00 6.62 -4.57
C LEU A 141 -12.18 6.15 -3.74
N VAL A 142 -12.22 6.47 -2.44
CA VAL A 142 -13.39 6.20 -1.58
C VAL A 142 -14.63 6.92 -2.11
N ASN A 143 -14.48 8.18 -2.52
CA ASN A 143 -15.56 8.95 -3.12
C ASN A 143 -15.94 8.38 -4.50
N GLU A 144 -14.96 8.19 -5.39
CA GLU A 144 -15.19 7.73 -6.77
C GLU A 144 -15.79 6.31 -6.86
N HIS A 145 -15.28 5.36 -6.08
CA HIS A 145 -15.69 3.96 -6.19
C HIS A 145 -16.97 3.65 -5.42
N PHE A 146 -17.19 4.35 -4.30
CA PHE A 146 -18.23 3.97 -3.35
C PHE A 146 -19.21 5.08 -3.03
N SER A 147 -18.95 6.33 -3.40
CA SER A 147 -19.72 7.50 -2.95
C SER A 147 -19.74 7.68 -1.43
N SER A 148 -18.80 7.06 -0.69
CA SER A 148 -18.72 7.21 0.75
C SER A 148 -18.26 8.63 1.12
N LYS A 149 -18.69 9.08 2.29
CA LYS A 149 -18.37 10.42 2.80
C LYS A 149 -17.09 10.37 3.64
N VAL A 150 -16.02 10.99 3.16
CA VAL A 150 -14.81 11.22 3.99
C VAL A 150 -15.08 12.39 4.91
N VAL A 151 -15.24 12.13 6.22
CA VAL A 151 -15.62 13.13 7.23
C VAL A 151 -14.42 13.66 8.01
N ALA A 152 -13.28 12.97 7.97
CA ALA A 152 -12.08 13.42 8.65
C ALA A 152 -10.81 13.02 7.89
N ILE A 153 -9.82 13.92 7.91
CA ILE A 153 -8.49 13.63 7.38
C ILE A 153 -7.41 14.31 8.23
N SER A 154 -6.23 13.70 8.33
CA SER A 154 -5.12 14.30 9.06
C SER A 154 -3.78 14.27 8.33
N ASP A 155 -2.84 15.04 8.83
CA ASP A 155 -1.44 14.97 8.47
C ASP A 155 -0.53 15.04 9.70
N THR A 156 0.77 15.30 9.47
CA THR A 156 1.77 15.37 10.54
C THR A 156 1.53 16.46 11.59
N LYS A 157 0.70 17.48 11.32
CA LYS A 157 0.40 18.56 12.26
C LYS A 157 -0.95 18.40 12.98
N GLY A 158 -1.82 17.51 12.49
CA GLY A 158 -3.14 17.22 13.07
C GLY A 158 -4.19 17.00 11.98
N GLY A 159 -5.46 16.99 12.36
CA GLY A 159 -6.57 16.68 11.46
C GLY A 159 -7.65 17.76 11.37
N ILE A 160 -8.56 17.52 10.43
CA ILE A 160 -9.78 18.29 10.21
C ILE A 160 -10.97 17.34 10.15
N TYR A 161 -12.12 17.84 10.60
CA TYR A 161 -13.40 17.12 10.60
C TYR A 161 -14.50 17.99 10.02
N ALA A 162 -15.35 17.38 9.19
CA ALA A 162 -16.58 17.96 8.67
C ALA A 162 -17.67 16.89 8.58
N GLU A 163 -18.77 17.07 9.31
CA GLU A 163 -19.90 16.13 9.34
C GLU A 163 -20.56 15.94 7.96
N ASN A 164 -20.53 16.98 7.13
CA ASN A 164 -21.07 16.95 5.78
C ASN A 164 -20.10 16.35 4.74
N GLY A 165 -18.87 16.04 5.15
CA GLY A 165 -17.83 15.51 4.28
C GLY A 165 -16.81 16.57 3.89
N LEU A 166 -15.67 16.11 3.40
CA LEU A 166 -14.56 16.92 2.92
C LEU A 166 -14.46 16.81 1.40
N ASP A 167 -14.26 17.95 0.74
CA ASP A 167 -13.96 17.99 -0.69
C ASP A 167 -12.47 17.74 -0.93
N PHE A 168 -12.14 16.86 -1.89
CA PHE A 168 -10.76 16.46 -2.16
C PHE A 168 -9.92 17.62 -2.71
N GLU A 169 -10.45 18.39 -3.65
CA GLU A 169 -9.72 19.47 -4.32
C GLU A 169 -9.48 20.64 -3.35
N GLU A 170 -10.44 20.96 -2.49
CA GLU A 170 -10.27 21.98 -1.45
C GLU A 170 -9.19 21.59 -0.43
N VAL A 171 -9.21 20.34 0.06
CA VAL A 171 -8.21 19.84 1.02
C VAL A 171 -6.82 19.80 0.38
N LEU A 172 -6.71 19.31 -0.86
CA LEU A 172 -5.44 19.25 -1.58
C LEU A 172 -4.82 20.63 -1.78
N LYS A 173 -5.59 21.58 -2.32
CA LYS A 173 -5.15 22.96 -2.55
C LYS A 173 -4.74 23.66 -1.24
N HIS A 174 -5.50 23.43 -0.17
CA HIS A 174 -5.16 23.97 1.15
C HIS A 174 -3.85 23.37 1.68
N LYS A 175 -3.68 22.04 1.59
CA LYS A 175 -2.45 21.36 2.00
C LYS A 175 -1.23 21.86 1.23
N GLU A 176 -1.32 22.01 -0.09
CA GLU A 176 -0.24 22.51 -0.93
C GLU A 176 0.16 23.95 -0.58
N SER A 177 -0.82 24.80 -0.25
CA SER A 177 -0.56 26.21 0.07
C SER A 177 -0.09 26.46 1.51
N LYS A 178 -0.57 25.68 2.48
CA LYS A 178 -0.28 25.88 3.92
C LYS A 178 0.71 24.87 4.50
N GLY A 179 0.99 23.79 3.77
CA GLY A 179 1.78 22.67 4.27
C GLY A 179 1.09 21.89 5.40
N THR A 180 -0.20 22.13 5.66
CA THR A 180 -1.04 21.40 6.62
C THR A 180 -2.49 21.32 6.15
N VAL A 181 -3.24 20.28 6.53
CA VAL A 181 -4.69 20.21 6.33
C VAL A 181 -5.46 21.08 7.32
N GLN A 182 -4.89 21.39 8.49
CA GLN A 182 -5.54 22.19 9.53
C GLN A 182 -5.86 23.62 9.07
N GLY A 183 -6.96 24.16 9.58
CA GLY A 183 -7.41 25.52 9.28
C GLY A 183 -8.13 25.68 7.94
N LEU A 184 -8.55 24.57 7.31
CA LEU A 184 -9.44 24.63 6.15
C LEU A 184 -10.80 25.22 6.57
N ALA A 185 -11.29 26.21 5.83
CA ALA A 185 -12.57 26.87 6.12
C ALA A 185 -13.72 25.86 6.11
N GLY A 186 -14.69 26.02 7.02
CA GLY A 186 -15.84 25.11 7.14
C GLY A 186 -15.54 23.78 7.83
N THR A 187 -14.32 23.58 8.35
CA THR A 187 -13.93 22.37 9.08
C THR A 187 -13.57 22.67 10.54
N LYS A 188 -13.66 21.66 11.40
CA LYS A 188 -13.17 21.70 12.77
C LYS A 188 -11.79 21.06 12.84
N ASN A 189 -10.80 21.77 13.40
CA ASN A 189 -9.51 21.15 13.72
C ASN A 189 -9.67 20.11 14.83
N ILE A 190 -9.02 18.96 14.64
CA ILE A 190 -8.95 17.86 15.60
C ILE A 190 -7.50 17.36 15.70
N SER A 191 -7.17 16.64 16.77
CA SER A 191 -5.88 15.96 16.91
C SER A 191 -5.84 14.67 16.07
N ASN A 192 -4.64 14.09 15.92
CA ASN A 192 -4.48 12.79 15.26
C ASN A 192 -5.15 11.66 16.07
N GLU A 193 -5.07 11.73 17.39
CA GLU A 193 -5.70 10.80 18.31
C GLU A 193 -7.23 10.91 18.25
N GLU A 194 -7.77 12.13 18.27
CA GLU A 194 -9.20 12.38 18.13
C GLU A 194 -9.75 11.80 16.82
N LEU A 195 -9.00 11.90 15.71
CA LEU A 195 -9.39 11.32 14.42
C LEU A 195 -9.56 9.81 14.49
N LEU A 196 -8.61 9.09 15.13
CA LEU A 196 -8.66 7.64 15.26
C LEU A 196 -9.87 7.18 16.09
N GLU A 197 -10.28 7.96 17.09
CA GLU A 197 -11.37 7.66 18.02
C GLU A 197 -12.78 8.08 17.52
N LEU A 198 -12.88 8.61 16.28
CA LEU A 198 -14.15 9.04 15.69
C LEU A 198 -15.13 7.88 15.49
N GLY A 199 -16.42 8.18 15.65
CA GLY A 199 -17.52 7.27 15.35
C GLY A 199 -17.81 7.19 13.85
N VAL A 200 -16.91 6.58 13.09
CA VAL A 200 -17.05 6.36 11.63
C VAL A 200 -17.33 4.90 11.30
N ASP A 201 -17.73 4.59 10.07
CA ASP A 201 -17.87 3.20 9.63
C ASP A 201 -16.52 2.58 9.26
N VAL A 202 -15.67 3.35 8.58
CA VAL A 202 -14.35 2.92 8.10
C VAL A 202 -13.27 3.88 8.58
N LEU A 203 -12.21 3.32 9.17
CA LEU A 203 -10.98 4.03 9.52
C LEU A 203 -9.84 3.57 8.61
N ILE A 204 -9.12 4.50 7.99
CA ILE A 204 -8.01 4.21 7.08
C ILE A 204 -6.71 4.81 7.64
N PRO A 205 -5.93 4.06 8.42
CA PRO A 205 -4.58 4.49 8.80
C PRO A 205 -3.62 4.41 7.61
N SER A 206 -3.11 5.57 7.18
CA SER A 206 -2.23 5.73 6.01
C SER A 206 -1.02 6.65 6.29
N ALA A 207 -0.70 6.85 7.57
CA ALA A 207 0.42 7.67 8.04
C ALA A 207 1.69 6.82 8.30
N ILE A 208 2.02 6.59 9.57
CA ILE A 208 3.20 5.83 10.02
C ILE A 208 2.78 4.62 10.86
N GLU A 209 3.76 3.85 11.34
CA GLU A 209 3.55 2.70 12.22
C GLU A 209 3.02 3.07 13.62
N ASN A 210 2.48 2.08 14.34
CA ASN A 210 2.12 2.14 15.77
C ASN A 210 1.18 3.30 16.15
N GLN A 211 0.20 3.59 15.29
CA GLN A 211 -0.81 4.63 15.52
C GLN A 211 -2.01 4.12 16.32
N ILE A 212 -2.39 2.86 16.12
CA ILE A 212 -3.39 2.15 16.90
C ILE A 212 -2.67 1.20 17.85
N THR A 213 -2.72 1.50 19.14
CA THR A 213 -1.98 0.80 20.20
C THR A 213 -2.93 0.32 21.29
N GLY A 214 -2.49 -0.53 22.22
CA GLY A 214 -3.33 -0.94 23.34
C GLY A 214 -3.89 0.23 24.17
N ALA A 215 -3.25 1.40 24.12
CA ALA A 215 -3.71 2.60 24.81
C ALA A 215 -4.97 3.25 24.18
N ASN A 216 -5.20 3.09 22.88
CA ASN A 216 -6.33 3.71 22.17
C ASN A 216 -7.27 2.71 21.47
N ALA A 217 -6.87 1.45 21.30
CA ALA A 217 -7.64 0.43 20.60
C ALA A 217 -9.06 0.24 21.17
N SER A 218 -9.23 0.37 22.48
CA SER A 218 -10.55 0.25 23.14
C SER A 218 -11.49 1.42 22.83
N LYS A 219 -10.98 2.52 22.29
CA LYS A 219 -11.74 3.73 21.96
C LYS A 219 -12.05 3.85 20.47
N ILE A 220 -11.47 3.00 19.63
CA ILE A 220 -11.77 2.93 18.20
C ILE A 220 -13.22 2.45 18.04
N LYS A 221 -14.04 3.26 17.37
CA LYS A 221 -15.48 3.00 17.13
C LYS A 221 -15.77 2.51 15.71
N ALA A 222 -14.76 2.47 14.84
CA ALA A 222 -14.90 2.05 13.46
C ALA A 222 -15.35 0.58 13.36
N LYS A 223 -16.17 0.27 12.36
CA LYS A 223 -16.57 -1.13 12.07
C LYS A 223 -15.47 -1.86 11.32
N ILE A 224 -14.73 -1.13 10.48
CA ILE A 224 -13.65 -1.64 9.63
C ILE A 224 -12.44 -0.72 9.78
N VAL A 225 -11.26 -1.31 9.91
CA VAL A 225 -9.97 -0.62 9.82
C VAL A 225 -9.26 -1.13 8.57
N LEU A 226 -8.98 -0.26 7.60
CA LEU A 226 -8.24 -0.58 6.36
C LEU A 226 -6.82 -0.04 6.45
N GLU A 227 -5.85 -0.92 6.69
CA GLU A 227 -4.46 -0.51 6.88
C GLU A 227 -3.76 -0.23 5.55
N LEU A 228 -3.51 1.04 5.24
CA LEU A 228 -2.71 1.43 4.07
C LEU A 228 -1.25 1.74 4.43
N ALA A 229 -0.99 2.16 5.66
CA ALA A 229 0.36 2.23 6.21
C ALA A 229 0.90 0.82 6.52
N ASN A 230 2.22 0.68 6.66
CA ASN A 230 2.83 -0.54 7.18
C ASN A 230 2.82 -0.50 8.72
N GLY A 231 2.32 -1.57 9.35
CA GLY A 231 2.27 -1.72 10.80
C GLY A 231 1.58 -0.60 11.59
N PRO A 232 0.43 -0.03 11.14
CA PRO A 232 -0.22 1.04 11.90
C PRO A 232 -0.82 0.55 13.22
N THR A 233 -1.09 -0.75 13.36
CA THR A 233 -1.72 -1.36 14.54
C THR A 233 -0.73 -2.28 15.23
N THR A 234 -0.61 -2.18 16.56
CA THR A 234 0.25 -3.06 17.36
C THR A 234 -0.44 -4.39 17.66
N PRO A 235 0.30 -5.47 17.98
CA PRO A 235 -0.30 -6.78 18.24
C PRO A 235 -1.33 -6.79 19.39
N ASP A 236 -1.09 -6.03 20.46
CA ASP A 236 -2.03 -5.87 21.57
C ASP A 236 -3.30 -5.11 21.17
N ALA A 237 -3.17 -4.13 20.25
CA ALA A 237 -4.31 -3.45 19.68
C ALA A 237 -5.16 -4.37 18.80
N ASP A 238 -4.55 -5.23 17.98
CA ASP A 238 -5.27 -6.21 17.15
C ASP A 238 -6.17 -7.11 18.01
N GLU A 239 -5.67 -7.60 19.15
CA GLU A 239 -6.47 -8.41 20.06
C GLU A 239 -7.70 -7.67 20.62
N ILE A 240 -7.52 -6.41 21.00
CA ILE A 240 -8.59 -5.57 21.53
C ILE A 240 -9.64 -5.30 20.44
N LEU A 241 -9.20 -4.92 19.24
CA LEU A 241 -10.07 -4.64 18.10
C LEU A 241 -10.86 -5.90 17.69
N TYR A 242 -10.21 -7.07 17.67
CA TYR A 242 -10.86 -8.33 17.36
C TYR A 242 -11.94 -8.67 18.40
N LYS A 243 -11.63 -8.55 19.71
CA LYS A 243 -12.60 -8.74 20.80
C LYS A 243 -13.77 -7.75 20.72
N ASN A 244 -13.51 -6.52 20.27
CA ASN A 244 -14.52 -5.48 20.04
C ASN A 244 -15.29 -5.63 18.72
N ASN A 245 -15.09 -6.72 17.99
CA ASN A 245 -15.75 -7.00 16.71
C ASN A 245 -15.48 -5.89 15.66
N VAL A 246 -14.30 -5.27 15.69
CA VAL A 246 -13.79 -4.41 14.62
C VAL A 246 -13.07 -5.28 13.58
N LEU A 247 -13.39 -5.12 12.30
CA LEU A 247 -12.68 -5.85 11.24
C LEU A 247 -11.41 -5.10 10.84
N VAL A 248 -10.25 -5.59 11.26
CA VAL A 248 -8.96 -5.11 10.78
C VAL A 248 -8.61 -5.83 9.48
N LEU A 249 -8.44 -5.07 8.39
CA LEU A 249 -7.94 -5.56 7.10
C LEU A 249 -6.43 -5.30 7.07
N PRO A 250 -5.59 -6.34 7.21
CA PRO A 250 -4.18 -6.19 7.55
C PRO A 250 -3.36 -5.54 6.44
N ASP A 251 -2.40 -4.71 6.83
CA ASP A 251 -1.51 -3.93 5.97
C ASP A 251 -0.93 -4.68 4.78
N PHE A 252 -0.22 -5.80 4.99
CA PHE A 252 0.46 -6.51 3.91
C PHE A 252 -0.50 -7.18 2.92
N LEU A 253 -1.80 -7.24 3.21
CA LEU A 253 -2.85 -7.50 2.23
C LEU A 253 -3.36 -6.19 1.63
N SER A 254 -3.85 -5.28 2.47
CA SER A 254 -4.54 -4.04 2.07
C SER A 254 -3.69 -3.12 1.20
N ASN A 255 -2.40 -3.01 1.48
CA ASN A 255 -1.46 -2.18 0.74
C ASN A 255 -0.62 -2.96 -0.30
N ALA A 256 -1.03 -4.20 -0.63
CA ALA A 256 -0.35 -5.05 -1.61
C ALA A 256 -0.63 -4.66 -3.08
N GLY A 257 -1.49 -3.68 -3.34
CA GLY A 257 -1.76 -3.25 -4.70
C GLY A 257 -0.52 -2.73 -5.43
N GLY A 258 0.35 -1.99 -4.73
CA GLY A 258 1.62 -1.52 -5.29
C GLY A 258 2.56 -2.64 -5.75
N VAL A 259 2.71 -3.70 -4.95
CA VAL A 259 3.55 -4.86 -5.34
C VAL A 259 2.90 -5.67 -6.46
N THR A 260 1.57 -5.73 -6.49
CA THR A 260 0.82 -6.41 -7.55
C THR A 260 0.99 -5.70 -8.90
N VAL A 261 0.92 -4.37 -8.94
CA VAL A 261 1.18 -3.60 -10.18
C VAL A 261 2.67 -3.62 -10.56
N SER A 262 3.60 -3.66 -9.60
CA SER A 262 5.01 -3.94 -9.89
C SER A 262 5.19 -5.31 -10.55
N TYR A 263 4.47 -6.34 -10.09
CA TYR A 263 4.46 -7.64 -10.76
C TYR A 263 3.91 -7.55 -12.18
N PHE A 264 2.83 -6.80 -12.41
CA PHE A 264 2.33 -6.56 -13.76
C PHE A 264 3.34 -5.83 -14.65
N GLU A 265 4.07 -4.85 -14.12
CA GLU A 265 5.16 -4.20 -14.85
C GLU A 265 6.22 -5.22 -15.27
N TRP A 266 6.62 -6.12 -14.38
CA TRP A 266 7.54 -7.20 -14.72
C TRP A 266 6.97 -8.10 -15.83
N VAL A 267 5.72 -8.55 -15.71
CA VAL A 267 5.04 -9.39 -16.71
C VAL A 267 5.00 -8.72 -18.09
N GLN A 268 4.65 -7.43 -18.15
CA GLN A 268 4.62 -6.65 -19.40
C GLN A 268 6.01 -6.53 -20.02
N ASN A 269 7.04 -6.28 -19.19
CA ASN A 269 8.42 -6.16 -19.65
C ASN A 269 9.02 -7.50 -20.14
N GLN A 270 8.57 -8.65 -19.63
CA GLN A 270 8.95 -9.97 -20.18
C GLN A 270 8.35 -10.22 -21.58
N GLN A 271 7.16 -9.66 -21.84
CA GLN A 271 6.42 -9.88 -23.08
C GLN A 271 6.69 -8.81 -24.14
N GLY A 272 7.16 -7.62 -23.73
CA GLY A 272 7.22 -6.44 -24.60
C GLY A 272 5.83 -5.91 -24.99
N TYR A 273 4.79 -6.24 -24.22
CA TYR A 273 3.41 -5.82 -24.46
C TYR A 273 2.85 -5.13 -23.22
N TYR A 274 2.40 -3.89 -23.39
CA TYR A 274 2.01 -3.00 -22.30
C TYR A 274 0.50 -2.79 -22.28
N TRP A 275 -0.05 -2.80 -21.08
CA TRP A 275 -1.48 -2.72 -20.83
C TRP A 275 -1.90 -1.28 -20.55
N SER A 276 -3.14 -0.94 -20.91
CA SER A 276 -3.76 0.28 -20.44
C SER A 276 -4.01 0.21 -18.93
N SER A 277 -4.15 1.37 -18.29
CA SER A 277 -4.58 1.50 -16.91
C SER A 277 -5.87 0.72 -16.60
N ASP A 278 -6.85 0.72 -17.50
CA ASP A 278 -8.09 -0.05 -17.31
C ASP A 278 -7.83 -1.56 -17.21
N GLU A 279 -7.00 -2.11 -18.10
CA GLU A 279 -6.63 -3.52 -18.05
C GLU A 279 -5.82 -3.84 -16.78
N VAL A 280 -4.89 -2.95 -16.38
CA VAL A 280 -4.16 -3.07 -15.12
C VAL A 280 -5.13 -3.12 -13.93
N TYR A 281 -6.12 -2.23 -13.87
CA TYR A 281 -7.07 -2.16 -12.76
C TYR A 281 -8.00 -3.37 -12.70
N GLN A 282 -8.45 -3.90 -13.86
CA GLN A 282 -9.26 -5.12 -13.89
C GLN A 282 -8.48 -6.33 -13.34
N LYS A 283 -7.21 -6.47 -13.72
CA LYS A 283 -6.35 -7.54 -13.18
C LYS A 283 -6.04 -7.32 -11.70
N LEU A 284 -5.83 -6.07 -11.28
CA LEU A 284 -5.59 -5.70 -9.89
C LEU A 284 -6.78 -6.04 -9.00
N ASP A 285 -8.01 -5.66 -9.39
CA ASP A 285 -9.25 -6.00 -8.68
C ASP A 285 -9.33 -7.50 -8.46
N LYS A 286 -9.18 -8.27 -9.53
CA LYS A 286 -9.24 -9.74 -9.44
C LYS A 286 -8.28 -10.30 -8.39
N ILE A 287 -6.99 -9.94 -8.45
CA ILE A 287 -5.98 -10.45 -7.52
C ILE A 287 -6.28 -10.03 -6.08
N MET A 288 -6.59 -8.74 -5.86
CA MET A 288 -6.79 -8.20 -4.52
C MET A 288 -8.08 -8.72 -3.88
N THR A 289 -9.17 -8.82 -4.65
CA THR A 289 -10.45 -9.38 -4.22
C THR A 289 -10.32 -10.87 -3.89
N ASP A 290 -9.67 -11.66 -4.75
CA ASP A 290 -9.45 -13.09 -4.51
C ASP A 290 -8.58 -13.31 -3.26
N ALA A 291 -7.54 -12.48 -3.06
CA ALA A 291 -6.69 -12.51 -1.88
C ALA A 291 -7.45 -12.15 -0.60
N ALA A 292 -8.25 -11.09 -0.62
CA ALA A 292 -9.05 -10.65 0.53
C ALA A 292 -10.05 -11.73 0.96
N LYS A 293 -10.77 -12.33 0.01
CA LYS A 293 -11.69 -13.44 0.28
C LYS A 293 -10.95 -14.61 0.93
N ALA A 294 -9.84 -15.04 0.34
CA ALA A 294 -9.07 -16.16 0.86
C ALA A 294 -8.52 -15.92 2.28
N VAL A 295 -8.09 -14.68 2.59
CA VAL A 295 -7.68 -14.28 3.95
C VAL A 295 -8.83 -14.35 4.93
N LEU A 296 -9.98 -13.75 4.59
CA LEU A 296 -11.14 -13.72 5.47
C LEU A 296 -11.76 -15.10 5.70
N GLU A 297 -11.78 -15.96 4.68
CA GLU A 297 -12.18 -17.37 4.79
C GLU A 297 -11.20 -18.18 5.66
N THR A 298 -9.90 -17.92 5.53
CA THR A 298 -8.87 -18.56 6.36
C THR A 298 -9.02 -18.14 7.82
N ALA A 299 -9.26 -16.85 8.08
CA ALA A 299 -9.51 -16.33 9.42
C ALA A 299 -10.75 -16.99 10.05
N ASP A 300 -11.84 -17.14 9.31
CA ASP A 300 -13.06 -17.82 9.77
C ASP A 300 -12.80 -19.31 10.05
N LYS A 301 -12.13 -20.00 9.13
CA LYS A 301 -11.81 -21.43 9.26
C LYS A 301 -11.01 -21.73 10.53
N TYR A 302 -10.03 -20.88 10.85
CA TYR A 302 -9.17 -21.05 12.02
C TYR A 302 -9.63 -20.26 13.25
N LYS A 303 -10.78 -19.56 13.16
CA LYS A 303 -11.36 -18.75 14.24
C LYS A 303 -10.36 -17.77 14.86
N THR A 304 -9.70 -17.01 13.99
CA THR A 304 -8.67 -16.04 14.37
C THR A 304 -8.95 -14.69 13.70
N ASP A 305 -8.21 -13.66 14.07
CA ASP A 305 -8.26 -12.37 13.40
C ASP A 305 -7.74 -12.44 11.93
N PRO A 306 -8.12 -11.49 11.06
CA PRO A 306 -7.70 -11.49 9.67
C PRO A 306 -6.19 -11.38 9.45
N ARG A 307 -5.42 -10.74 10.35
CA ARG A 307 -3.96 -10.66 10.20
C ARG A 307 -3.34 -12.03 10.39
N MET A 308 -3.75 -12.78 11.41
CA MET A 308 -3.34 -14.16 11.59
C MET A 308 -3.81 -15.05 10.43
N GLY A 309 -5.04 -14.85 9.94
CA GLY A 309 -5.54 -15.53 8.72
C GLY A 309 -4.63 -15.28 7.51
N ALA A 310 -4.17 -14.05 7.33
CA ALA A 310 -3.23 -13.66 6.28
C ALA A 310 -1.85 -14.32 6.43
N TYR A 311 -1.33 -14.43 7.65
CA TYR A 311 -0.09 -15.18 7.90
C TYR A 311 -0.24 -16.67 7.61
N ILE A 312 -1.33 -17.29 8.08
CA ILE A 312 -1.58 -18.73 7.88
C ILE A 312 -1.58 -19.07 6.39
N ILE A 313 -2.31 -18.31 5.57
CA ILE A 313 -2.36 -18.59 4.13
C ILE A 313 -1.03 -18.33 3.43
N SER A 314 -0.31 -17.26 3.81
CA SER A 314 1.00 -16.92 3.24
C SER A 314 2.06 -17.96 3.57
N VAL A 315 2.19 -18.34 4.84
CA VAL A 315 3.13 -19.39 5.29
C VAL A 315 2.81 -20.69 4.59
N ARG A 316 1.52 -21.10 4.57
CA ARG A 316 1.09 -22.32 3.88
C ARG A 316 1.55 -22.34 2.42
N ARG A 317 1.25 -21.30 1.64
CA ARG A 317 1.63 -21.21 0.21
C ARG A 317 3.13 -21.38 0.00
N VAL A 318 3.95 -20.73 0.83
CA VAL A 318 5.42 -20.86 0.75
C VAL A 318 5.87 -22.27 1.13
N THR A 319 5.37 -22.81 2.25
CA THR A 319 5.76 -24.15 2.70
C THR A 319 5.30 -25.27 1.75
N ASP A 320 4.14 -25.13 1.12
CA ASP A 320 3.64 -26.10 0.15
C ASP A 320 4.50 -26.08 -1.11
N ALA A 321 4.89 -24.89 -1.60
CA ALA A 321 5.83 -24.76 -2.71
C ALA A 321 7.21 -25.36 -2.38
N MET A 322 7.72 -25.16 -1.16
CA MET A 322 8.98 -25.77 -0.71
C MET A 322 8.87 -27.31 -0.69
N LYS A 323 7.82 -27.86 -0.08
CA LYS A 323 7.62 -29.32 0.01
C LYS A 323 7.50 -30.00 -1.35
N VAL A 324 6.83 -29.36 -2.31
CA VAL A 324 6.69 -29.91 -3.66
C VAL A 324 8.02 -29.88 -4.43
N ARG A 325 8.89 -28.91 -4.14
CA ARG A 325 10.23 -28.81 -4.76
C ARG A 325 11.25 -29.79 -4.18
N GLY A 326 11.05 -30.29 -2.96
CA GLY A 326 11.99 -31.17 -2.23
C GLY A 326 12.64 -30.44 -1.07
#